data_AF-A0A7W7QSL2-F1
#
_entry.id   AF-A0A7W7QSL2-F1
#
_cell.length_a   1.000
_cell.length_b   1.000
_cell.length_c   1.000
_cell.angle_alpha   90.00
_cell.angle_beta   90.00
_cell.angle_gamma   90.00
#
_symmetry.space_group_name_H-M   'P 1'
#
loop_
_entity.id
_entity.type
_entity.pdbx_description
1 polymer ?
#
loop_
_entity_poly.entity_id
_entity_poly.type
_entity_poly.pdbx_seq_one_letter_code
_entity_poly.pdbx_strand_id
1 'polypeptide(L)'
;MSPVGQARLAITLARHASDRITEVQIMHNTPASTPAIPGWRLIVSDTGRYWAIRKRAFPRVALRAGVEPAVDADTFEEVQAAVAAQEEKARTAVEGVSS
;
A
#
# COMPACT_ATOMS: atom_id res chain seq x y z
N MET A 1 23.84 -20.75 -34.66
CA MET A 1 22.94 -19.98 -33.77
C MET A 1 23.49 -20.12 -32.36
N SER A 2 23.81 -19.00 -31.72
CA SER A 2 24.31 -18.91 -30.34
C SER A 2 23.50 -17.80 -29.64
N PRO A 3 23.49 -17.68 -28.29
CA PRO A 3 23.67 -18.69 -27.24
C PRO A 3 22.76 -18.41 -26.00
N VAL A 4 23.19 -18.86 -24.80
CA VAL A 4 22.81 -18.46 -23.42
C VAL A 4 21.87 -19.48 -22.72
N GLY A 5 22.20 -20.10 -21.59
CA GLY A 5 23.32 -19.90 -20.67
C GLY A 5 22.82 -19.98 -19.22
N GLN A 6 23.58 -20.70 -18.40
CA GLN A 6 23.56 -20.78 -16.93
C GLN A 6 22.58 -21.81 -16.32
N ALA A 7 23.05 -23.02 -16.03
CA ALA A 7 23.99 -23.42 -14.96
C ALA A 7 23.33 -23.44 -13.57
N ARG A 8 23.09 -24.68 -13.13
CA ARG A 8 22.84 -25.07 -11.74
C ARG A 8 24.01 -24.66 -10.86
N LEU A 9 23.77 -24.34 -9.59
CA LEU A 9 24.47 -24.98 -8.46
C LEU A 9 23.75 -24.71 -7.13
N ALA A 10 23.54 -25.81 -6.42
CA ALA A 10 22.86 -25.92 -5.15
C ALA A 10 23.77 -25.51 -3.98
N ILE A 11 23.17 -25.03 -2.87
CA ILE A 11 23.74 -25.22 -1.54
C ILE A 11 22.64 -25.69 -0.59
N THR A 12 22.96 -26.77 0.11
CA THR A 12 22.12 -27.64 0.93
C THR A 12 21.91 -27.10 2.36
N LEU A 13 20.73 -27.44 2.90
CA LEU A 13 20.15 -27.30 4.25
C LEU A 13 21.07 -27.00 5.46
N ALA A 14 20.56 -26.16 6.36
CA ALA A 14 20.48 -26.47 7.80
C ALA A 14 19.20 -25.87 8.43
N ARG A 15 18.53 -26.69 9.23
CA ARG A 15 17.23 -26.43 9.90
C ARG A 15 17.44 -25.72 11.24
N HIS A 16 16.71 -24.64 11.51
CA HIS A 16 16.04 -24.48 12.81
C HIS A 16 14.88 -23.49 12.67
N ALA A 17 13.75 -23.87 13.25
CA ALA A 17 12.47 -23.19 13.15
C ALA A 17 12.54 -21.75 13.66
N SER A 18 11.98 -20.79 12.91
CA SER A 18 11.32 -19.64 13.51
C SER A 18 10.44 -18.92 12.50
N ASP A 19 9.17 -18.85 12.90
CA ASP A 19 8.22 -17.75 12.66
C ASP A 19 7.81 -17.41 11.23
N ARG A 20 6.62 -17.93 10.91
CA ARG A 20 5.63 -17.29 10.06
C ARG A 20 5.39 -15.83 10.51
N ILE A 21 6.15 -14.86 10.00
CA ILE A 21 5.67 -13.53 9.60
C ILE A 21 6.72 -13.02 8.61
N THR A 22 6.48 -13.14 7.31
CA THR A 22 7.24 -12.38 6.31
C THR A 22 6.75 -10.94 6.38
N GLU A 23 7.29 -10.20 7.34
CA GLU A 23 7.40 -8.76 7.26
C GLU A 23 8.35 -8.48 6.10
N VAL A 24 7.78 -8.22 4.91
CA VAL A 24 8.55 -7.95 3.70
C VAL A 24 9.35 -6.66 3.94
N GLN A 25 10.61 -6.85 4.29
CA GLN A 25 11.67 -5.86 4.28
C GLN A 25 11.81 -5.30 2.86
N ILE A 26 11.02 -4.29 2.50
CA ILE A 26 11.37 -3.40 1.40
C ILE A 26 12.38 -2.41 1.96
N MET A 27 13.64 -2.83 1.96
CA MET A 27 14.75 -2.03 2.43
C MET A 27 15.83 -1.94 1.32
N HIS A 28 15.82 -0.77 0.65
CA HIS A 28 16.89 -0.07 -0.09
C HIS A 28 17.20 -0.44 -1.57
N ASN A 29 17.04 0.53 -2.50
CA ASN A 29 18.14 1.40 -2.95
C ASN A 29 17.72 2.55 -3.94
N THR A 30 17.92 3.81 -3.52
CA THR A 30 18.01 5.11 -4.29
C THR A 30 16.74 5.86 -4.77
N PRO A 31 16.62 7.20 -4.56
CA PRO A 31 15.35 7.94 -4.66
C PRO A 31 15.06 8.41 -6.09
N ALA A 32 14.30 7.63 -6.84
CA ALA A 32 13.28 8.23 -7.68
C ALA A 32 12.11 8.56 -6.73
N SER A 33 11.67 9.83 -6.66
CA SER A 33 10.57 10.29 -5.81
C SER A 33 9.42 9.29 -5.86
N THR A 34 9.38 8.37 -4.89
CA THR A 34 8.37 7.31 -4.91
C THR A 34 7.06 8.03 -4.63
N PRO A 35 6.05 7.88 -5.48
CA PRO A 35 4.80 8.59 -5.32
C PRO A 35 4.25 8.37 -3.91
N ALA A 36 4.01 9.45 -3.18
CA ALA A 36 3.62 9.41 -1.78
C ALA A 36 2.33 10.18 -1.56
N ILE A 37 1.44 9.61 -0.76
CA ILE A 37 0.20 10.25 -0.33
C ILE A 37 0.31 10.52 1.17
N PRO A 38 0.41 11.79 1.61
CA PRO A 38 0.54 12.12 3.03
C PRO A 38 -0.59 11.51 3.87
N GLY A 39 -0.25 10.90 5.00
CA GLY A 39 -1.23 10.22 5.86
C GLY A 39 -1.64 8.80 5.41
N TRP A 40 -1.18 8.34 4.25
CA TRP A 40 -1.50 7.03 3.69
C TRP A 40 -0.24 6.21 3.45
N ARG A 41 -0.35 4.89 3.63
CA ARG A 41 0.68 3.92 3.26
C ARG A 41 0.31 3.38 1.89
N LEU A 42 1.17 3.60 0.91
CA LEU A 42 1.03 3.06 -0.44
C LEU A 42 1.71 1.69 -0.51
N ILE A 43 1.03 0.73 -1.13
CA ILE A 43 1.49 -0.63 -1.40
C ILE A 43 1.22 -0.87 -2.88
N VAL A 44 2.17 -1.47 -3.58
CA VAL A 44 2.02 -1.87 -4.98
C VAL A 44 2.12 -3.38 -5.03
N SER A 45 1.13 -4.04 -5.63
CA SER A 45 1.18 -5.47 -5.86
C SER A 45 2.20 -5.81 -6.95
N ASP A 46 2.62 -7.08 -6.98
CA ASP A 46 3.42 -7.66 -8.06
C ASP A 46 2.72 -7.57 -9.44
N THR A 47 1.39 -7.54 -9.45
CA THR A 47 0.58 -7.30 -10.66
C THR A 47 0.43 -5.82 -11.03
N GLY A 48 1.09 -4.90 -10.32
CA GLY A 48 1.06 -3.46 -10.60
C GLY A 48 -0.16 -2.71 -10.04
N ARG A 49 -0.97 -3.35 -9.19
CA ARG A 49 -2.16 -2.73 -8.58
C ARG A 49 -1.75 -1.91 -7.37
N TYR A 50 -2.28 -0.70 -7.26
CA TYR A 50 -2.00 0.20 -6.15
C TYR A 50 -3.04 0.04 -5.05
N TRP A 51 -2.56 0.04 -3.81
CA TRP A 51 -3.37 0.00 -2.60
C TRP A 51 -2.90 1.12 -1.68
N ALA A 52 -3.82 1.94 -1.19
CA ALA A 52 -3.54 2.94 -0.16
C ALA A 52 -4.32 2.61 1.10
N ILE A 53 -3.62 2.54 2.23
CA ILE A 53 -4.21 2.30 3.55
C ILE A 53 -3.93 3.51 4.43
N ARG A 54 -4.97 4.08 5.04
CA ARG A 54 -4.84 5.25 5.89
C ARG A 54 -4.08 4.90 7.17
N LYS A 55 -3.04 5.68 7.50
CA LYS A 55 -2.19 5.44 8.67
C LYS A 55 -2.91 5.66 9.99
N ARG A 56 -3.87 6.59 10.02
CA ARG A 56 -4.69 6.91 11.18
C ARG A 56 -6.14 6.64 10.87
N ALA A 57 -6.81 5.95 11.78
CA ALA A 57 -8.23 5.65 11.65
C ALA A 57 -9.06 6.93 11.40
N PHE A 58 -10.09 6.81 10.57
CA PHE A 58 -11.10 7.86 10.45
C PHE A 58 -11.90 7.99 11.74
N PRO A 59 -12.39 9.20 12.07
CA PRO A 59 -13.35 9.38 13.15
C PRO A 59 -14.58 8.49 12.95
N ARG A 60 -15.21 8.03 14.05
CA ARG A 60 -16.40 7.15 13.99
C ARG A 60 -17.54 7.73 13.14
N VAL A 61 -17.72 9.05 13.16
CA VAL A 61 -18.71 9.74 12.33
C VAL A 61 -18.45 9.56 10.83
N ALA A 62 -17.19 9.69 10.40
CA ALA A 62 -16.80 9.51 9.01
C ALA A 62 -16.97 8.04 8.57
N LEU A 63 -16.64 7.09 9.44
CA LEU A 63 -16.89 5.66 9.17
C LEU A 63 -18.40 5.38 9.00
N ARG A 64 -19.25 5.99 9.82
CA ARG A 64 -20.72 5.87 9.67
C ARG A 64 -21.25 6.49 8.39
N ALA A 65 -20.56 7.51 7.86
CA ALA A 65 -20.87 8.07 6.54
C ALA A 65 -20.40 7.15 5.38
N GLY A 66 -19.73 6.03 5.68
CA GLY A 66 -19.23 5.07 4.68
C GLY A 66 -17.92 5.50 4.06
N VAL A 67 -17.04 6.16 4.84
CA VAL A 67 -15.66 6.41 4.42
C VAL A 67 -14.85 5.13 4.57
N GLU A 68 -14.07 4.80 3.55
CA GLU A 68 -13.21 3.62 3.53
C GLU A 68 -11.76 3.98 3.89
N PRO A 69 -11.13 3.31 4.87
CA PRO A 69 -9.73 3.54 5.25
C PRO A 69 -8.73 2.83 4.33
N ALA A 70 -9.22 2.07 3.36
CA ALA A 70 -8.42 1.39 2.35
C ALA A 70 -9.06 1.60 0.97
N VAL A 71 -8.25 1.94 -0.02
CA VAL A 71 -8.68 2.08 -1.42
C VAL A 71 -7.65 1.42 -2.33
N ASP A 72 -8.11 0.89 -3.45
CA ASP A 72 -7.26 0.29 -4.48
C ASP A 72 -7.63 0.84 -5.88
N ALA A 73 -6.64 0.90 -6.76
CA ALA A 73 -6.83 1.20 -8.18
C ALA A 73 -5.64 0.70 -9.01
N ASP A 74 -5.75 0.79 -10.33
CA ASP A 74 -4.75 0.25 -11.24
C ASP A 74 -3.62 1.24 -11.53
N THR A 75 -3.84 2.53 -11.27
CA THR A 75 -2.84 3.60 -11.41
C THR A 75 -2.64 4.41 -10.11
N PHE A 76 -1.50 5.10 -10.01
CA PHE A 76 -1.22 5.96 -8.86
C PHE A 76 -2.19 7.16 -8.81
N GLU A 77 -2.49 7.77 -9.95
CA GLU A 77 -3.40 8.89 -10.09
C GLU A 77 -4.81 8.53 -9.61
N GLU A 78 -5.29 7.33 -9.95
CA GLU A 78 -6.60 6.84 -9.50
C GLU A 78 -6.62 6.59 -8.00
N VAL A 79 -5.58 5.97 -7.42
CA VAL A 79 -5.48 5.82 -5.97
C VAL A 79 -5.41 7.17 -5.26
N GLN A 80 -4.69 8.14 -5.83
CA GLN A 80 -4.64 9.50 -5.29
C GLN A 80 -6.01 10.19 -5.30
N ALA A 81 -6.76 10.06 -6.41
CA ALA A 81 -8.12 10.59 -6.52
C ALA A 81 -9.09 9.90 -5.54
N ALA A 82 -8.99 8.57 -5.41
CA ALA A 82 -9.78 7.80 -4.47
C ALA A 82 -9.50 8.21 -3.01
N VAL A 83 -8.23 8.39 -2.64
CA VAL A 83 -7.86 8.91 -1.32
C VAL A 83 -8.44 10.30 -1.09
N ALA A 84 -8.30 11.21 -2.05
CA ALA A 84 -8.85 12.56 -1.92
C ALA A 84 -10.37 12.54 -1.69
N ALA A 85 -11.10 11.67 -2.39
CA ALA A 85 -12.54 11.50 -2.20
C ALA A 85 -12.89 10.97 -0.79
N GLN A 86 -12.12 10.03 -0.25
CA GLN A 86 -12.34 9.53 1.12
C GLN A 86 -12.05 10.60 2.18
N GLU A 87 -10.98 11.39 2.01
CA GLU A 87 -10.64 12.48 2.92
C GLU A 87 -11.67 13.61 2.87
N GLU A 88 -12.17 13.96 1.68
CA GLU A 88 -13.26 14.92 1.51
C GLU A 88 -14.52 14.47 2.23
N LYS A 89 -14.96 13.24 1.95
CA LYS A 89 -16.15 12.65 2.57
C LYS A 89 -16.03 12.61 4.10
N ALA A 90 -14.83 12.31 4.62
CA ALA A 90 -14.57 12.35 6.05
C ALA A 90 -14.66 13.76 6.63
N ARG A 91 -14.14 14.77 5.93
CA ARG A 91 -14.21 16.17 6.35
C ARG A 91 -15.67 16.64 6.42
N THR A 92 -16.44 16.43 5.35
CA THR A 92 -17.87 16.78 5.31
C THR A 92 -18.66 16.09 6.42
N ALA A 93 -18.37 14.81 6.70
CA ALA A 93 -19.04 14.08 7.77
C ALA A 93 -18.77 14.66 9.17
N VAL A 94 -17.56 15.16 9.42
CA VAL A 94 -17.20 15.79 10.70
C VAL A 94 -17.82 17.19 10.83
N GLU A 95 -17.80 17.97 9.75
CA GLU A 95 -18.39 19.32 9.70
C GLU A 95 -19.91 19.28 9.86
N GLY A 96 -20.58 18.32 9.23
CA GLY A 96 -22.03 18.14 9.34
C GLY A 96 -22.53 17.74 10.73
N VAL A 97 -21.65 17.25 11.62
CA VAL A 97 -21.98 17.01 13.03
C VAL A 97 -21.76 18.25 13.91
N SER A 98 -21.00 19.23 13.41
CA SER A 98 -20.72 20.48 14.13
C SER A 98 -21.72 21.59 13.83
N SER A 99 -22.68 21.34 12.93
CA SER A 99 -23.73 22.28 12.51
C SER A 99 -25.07 22.02 13.18
#